data_AF-A0A9D7X2W3-F1
#
_entry.id   AF-A0A9D7X2W3-F1
#
_cell.length_a   1.000
_cell.length_b   1.000
_cell.length_c   1.000
_cell.angle_alpha   90.00
_cell.angle_beta   90.00
_cell.angle_gamma   90.00
#
_symmetry.space_group_name_H-M   'P 1'
#
loop_
_entity.id
_entity.type
_entity.pdbx_description
1 polymer ?
#
loop_
_entity_poly.entity_id
_entity_poly.type
_entity_poly.pdbx_seq_one_letter_code
_entity_poly.pdbx_strand_id
1 'polypeptide(L)'
;MANLKFRYLIVVILLALTAFVVYNLRYDSSQDDETGLADLQAIPMQIGKWKGQDVSLDEMVYDILETRAIIHRSFNADNEGNVFLSVVHYNDTKVDFHAPEACIGGRGFKTQKTTEILSLFSDIHQRTIEVAKMVTTRSTGQTLTYYFFKAGPFIGSNYIKMRLSIASNKLAMNDTRGSLIRISTTLTPGNELAAKSLLINFLENLLPYVQKSL
;
A
#
# COMPACT_ATOMS: atom_id res chain seq x y z
N MET A 1 34.22 -0.26 -38.69
CA MET A 1 33.04 -1.15 -38.60
C MET A 1 33.28 -2.15 -37.47
N ALA A 2 32.47 -2.14 -36.40
CA ALA A 2 32.65 -3.11 -35.31
C ALA A 2 32.59 -4.54 -35.86
N ASN A 3 33.56 -5.39 -35.46
CA ASN A 3 33.69 -6.77 -35.91
C ASN A 3 32.36 -7.53 -35.70
N LEU A 4 31.87 -8.21 -36.73
CA LEU A 4 30.58 -8.92 -36.68
C LEU A 4 30.54 -9.92 -35.51
N LYS A 5 31.67 -10.57 -35.19
CA LYS A 5 31.82 -11.45 -34.02
C LYS A 5 31.62 -10.72 -32.68
N PHE A 6 32.09 -9.49 -32.58
CA PHE A 6 31.92 -8.64 -31.40
C PHE A 6 30.44 -8.26 -31.20
N ARG A 7 29.72 -7.98 -32.30
CA ARG A 7 28.28 -7.72 -32.24
C ARG A 7 27.49 -8.94 -31.76
N TYR A 8 27.80 -10.14 -32.26
CA TYR A 8 27.16 -11.37 -31.78
C TYR A 8 27.45 -11.66 -30.31
N LEU A 9 28.68 -11.45 -29.85
CA LEU A 9 29.04 -11.63 -28.45
C LEU A 9 28.21 -10.71 -27.54
N ILE A 10 28.05 -9.44 -27.91
CA ILE A 10 27.20 -8.49 -27.17
C ILE A 10 25.75 -9.01 -27.09
N VAL A 11 25.19 -9.46 -28.22
CA VAL A 11 23.81 -9.97 -28.27
C VAL A 11 23.66 -11.21 -27.38
N VAL A 12 24.61 -12.14 -27.41
CA VAL A 12 24.58 -13.34 -26.55
C VAL A 12 24.64 -12.97 -25.08
N ILE A 13 25.52 -12.02 -24.69
CA ILE A 13 25.61 -11.54 -23.31
C ILE A 13 24.31 -10.87 -22.88
N LEU A 14 23.72 -10.03 -23.72
CA LEU A 14 22.44 -9.37 -23.42
C LEU A 14 21.30 -10.39 -23.27
N LEU A 15 21.24 -11.41 -24.13
CA LEU A 15 20.25 -12.48 -24.03
C LEU A 15 20.45 -13.33 -22.77
N ALA A 16 21.70 -13.70 -22.45
CA ALA A 16 22.01 -14.45 -21.23
C ALA A 16 21.66 -13.65 -19.97
N LEU A 17 21.97 -12.35 -19.95
CA LEU A 17 21.61 -11.45 -18.86
C LEU A 17 20.09 -11.33 -18.73
N THR A 18 19.38 -11.17 -19.84
CA THR A 18 17.91 -11.10 -19.85
C THR A 18 17.29 -12.40 -19.34
N ALA A 19 17.76 -13.56 -19.81
CA ALA A 19 17.31 -14.86 -19.36
C ALA A 19 17.56 -15.06 -17.86
N PHE A 20 18.74 -14.65 -17.38
CA PHE A 20 19.07 -14.68 -15.95
C PHE A 20 18.13 -13.81 -15.13
N VAL A 21 17.88 -12.57 -15.55
CA VAL A 21 16.94 -11.66 -14.85
C VAL A 21 15.53 -12.23 -14.82
N VAL A 22 15.02 -12.71 -15.96
CA VAL A 22 13.68 -13.31 -16.05
C VAL A 22 13.55 -14.55 -15.18
N TYR A 23 14.55 -15.42 -15.18
CA TYR A 23 14.55 -16.64 -14.36
C TYR A 23 14.48 -16.32 -12.86
N ASN A 24 15.27 -15.35 -12.40
CA ASN A 24 15.30 -14.96 -10.98
C ASN A 24 14.07 -14.13 -10.57
N LEU A 25 13.52 -13.33 -11.48
CA LEU A 25 12.31 -12.52 -11.23
C LEU A 25 11.00 -13.24 -11.55
N ARG A 26 11.03 -14.53 -11.91
CA ARG A 26 9.84 -15.31 -12.25
C ARG A 26 8.77 -15.25 -11.16
N TYR A 27 7.52 -15.21 -11.58
CA TYR A 27 6.37 -15.26 -10.69
C TYR A 27 6.33 -16.61 -9.97
N ASP A 28 6.24 -16.59 -8.64
CA ASP A 28 5.85 -17.76 -7.83
C ASP A 28 4.34 -17.68 -7.60
N SER A 29 3.62 -18.74 -7.99
CA SER A 29 2.16 -18.77 -8.00
C SER A 29 1.53 -19.16 -6.67
N SER A 30 2.35 -19.43 -5.64
CA SER A 30 1.84 -19.77 -4.31
C SER A 30 1.49 -18.50 -3.53
N GLN A 31 0.21 -18.11 -3.59
CA GLN A 31 -0.33 -17.12 -2.67
C GLN A 31 -0.51 -17.75 -1.29
N ASP A 32 0.42 -17.47 -0.38
CA ASP A 32 0.29 -17.82 1.04
C ASP A 32 -0.51 -16.73 1.78
N ASP A 33 -1.82 -16.75 1.51
CA ASP A 33 -2.78 -15.81 2.11
C ASP A 33 -2.94 -16.02 3.62
N GLU A 34 -2.68 -17.22 4.13
CA GLU A 34 -2.79 -17.53 5.56
C GLU A 34 -1.70 -16.78 6.33
N THR A 35 -0.44 -16.91 5.90
CA THR A 35 0.68 -16.15 6.48
C THR A 35 0.49 -14.65 6.26
N GLY A 36 0.06 -14.23 5.06
CA GLY A 36 -0.20 -12.81 4.78
C GLY A 36 -1.28 -12.21 5.67
N LEU A 37 -2.35 -12.96 5.97
CA LEU A 37 -3.39 -12.52 6.88
C LEU A 37 -2.88 -12.48 8.34
N ALA A 38 -2.05 -13.44 8.74
CA ALA A 38 -1.42 -13.45 10.07
C ALA A 38 -0.52 -12.22 10.28
N ASP A 39 0.28 -11.84 9.27
CA ASP A 39 1.09 -10.61 9.28
C ASP A 39 0.21 -9.36 9.47
N LEU A 40 -0.96 -9.31 8.83
CA LEU A 40 -1.91 -8.21 9.01
C LEU A 40 -2.60 -8.21 10.38
N GLN A 41 -2.87 -9.38 10.94
CA GLN A 41 -3.45 -9.52 12.27
C GLN A 41 -2.49 -9.07 13.38
N ALA A 42 -1.18 -8.97 13.11
CA ALA A 42 -0.21 -8.37 14.02
C ALA A 42 -0.41 -6.86 14.23
N ILE A 43 -1.14 -6.18 13.34
CA ILE A 43 -1.61 -4.81 13.57
C ILE A 43 -2.70 -4.88 14.66
N PRO A 44 -2.54 -4.26 15.84
CA PRO A 44 -3.45 -4.46 16.96
C PRO A 44 -4.79 -3.72 16.75
N MET A 45 -5.83 -4.21 17.43
CA MET A 45 -7.11 -3.51 17.53
C MET A 45 -7.05 -2.27 18.42
N GLN A 46 -6.02 -2.14 19.26
CA GLN A 46 -5.77 -0.94 20.06
C GLN A 46 -4.47 -0.31 19.58
N ILE A 47 -4.53 0.91 19.03
CA ILE A 47 -3.35 1.67 18.58
C ILE A 47 -3.33 2.99 19.35
N GLY A 48 -2.53 3.08 20.41
CA GLY A 48 -2.55 4.26 21.29
C GLY A 48 -3.95 4.45 21.88
N LYS A 49 -4.61 5.57 21.56
CA LYS A 49 -6.00 5.88 21.97
C LYS A 49 -7.07 5.30 21.03
N TRP A 50 -6.68 4.79 19.87
CA TRP A 50 -7.59 4.34 18.82
C TRP A 50 -8.09 2.93 19.09
N LYS A 51 -9.41 2.75 19.19
CA LYS A 51 -10.10 1.47 19.32
C LYS A 51 -10.64 1.02 17.97
N GLY A 52 -10.14 -0.12 17.51
CA GLY A 52 -10.44 -0.73 16.22
C GLY A 52 -11.54 -1.79 16.30
N GLN A 53 -12.31 -1.88 15.24
CA GLN A 53 -13.27 -2.95 14.99
C GLN A 53 -13.13 -3.40 13.54
N ASP A 54 -13.13 -4.71 13.30
CA ASP A 54 -13.16 -5.25 11.94
C ASP A 54 -14.49 -4.91 11.25
N VAL A 55 -14.38 -4.60 9.97
CA VAL A 55 -15.49 -4.33 9.07
C VAL A 55 -15.42 -5.38 7.97
N SER A 56 -16.48 -6.19 7.84
CA SER A 56 -16.54 -7.24 6.82
C SER A 56 -16.45 -6.65 5.41
N LEU A 57 -15.75 -7.36 4.53
CA LEU A 57 -15.70 -7.08 3.10
C LEU A 57 -16.61 -8.06 2.35
N ASP A 58 -17.15 -7.62 1.22
CA ASP A 58 -17.88 -8.50 0.31
C ASP A 58 -16.91 -9.51 -0.34
N GLU A 59 -17.35 -10.75 -0.56
CA GLU A 59 -16.53 -11.80 -1.23
C GLU A 59 -15.94 -11.33 -2.56
N MET A 60 -16.72 -10.57 -3.35
CA MET A 60 -16.27 -9.98 -4.61
C MET A 60 -15.00 -9.11 -4.48
N VAL A 61 -14.77 -8.48 -3.31
CA VAL A 61 -13.55 -7.69 -3.08
C VAL A 61 -12.32 -8.58 -3.02
N TYR A 62 -12.43 -9.74 -2.35
CA TYR A 62 -11.36 -10.73 -2.31
C TYR A 62 -11.11 -11.34 -3.69
N ASP A 63 -12.17 -11.60 -4.45
CA ASP A 63 -12.06 -12.12 -5.82
C ASP A 63 -11.39 -11.13 -6.77
N ILE A 64 -11.76 -9.85 -6.72
CA ILE A 64 -11.17 -8.81 -7.59
C ILE A 64 -9.71 -8.53 -7.23
N LEU A 65 -9.39 -8.53 -5.93
CA LEU A 65 -8.02 -8.30 -5.48
C LEU A 65 -7.17 -9.57 -5.51
N GLU A 66 -7.78 -10.73 -5.77
CA GLU A 66 -7.09 -12.01 -5.83
C GLU A 66 -6.16 -12.25 -4.62
N THR A 67 -6.62 -11.90 -3.41
CA THR A 67 -5.91 -12.13 -2.13
C THR A 67 -6.91 -12.13 -0.99
N ARG A 68 -6.72 -13.02 -0.02
CA ARG A 68 -7.46 -13.03 1.25
C ARG A 68 -6.70 -12.34 2.39
N ALA A 69 -5.45 -11.97 2.18
CA ALA A 69 -4.67 -11.17 3.12
C ALA A 69 -5.11 -9.69 3.04
N ILE A 70 -6.32 -9.42 3.57
CA ILE A 70 -6.89 -8.08 3.64
C ILE A 70 -7.47 -7.85 5.03
N ILE A 71 -7.12 -6.72 5.64
CA ILE A 71 -7.83 -6.20 6.82
C ILE A 71 -8.56 -4.92 6.45
N HIS A 72 -9.80 -4.81 6.93
CA HIS A 72 -10.60 -3.60 6.84
C HIS A 72 -11.17 -3.29 8.21
N ARG A 73 -10.80 -2.13 8.76
CA ARG A 73 -11.06 -1.79 10.15
C ARG A 73 -11.53 -0.35 10.30
N SER A 74 -12.44 -0.15 11.23
CA SER A 74 -12.88 1.17 11.66
C SER A 74 -12.25 1.46 13.02
N PHE A 75 -11.52 2.58 13.14
CA PHE A 75 -10.91 3.03 14.37
C PHE A 75 -11.60 4.30 14.86
N ASN A 76 -11.97 4.32 16.15
CA ASN A 76 -12.44 5.52 16.83
C ASN A 76 -11.49 5.91 17.96
N ALA A 77 -11.25 7.21 18.10
CA ALA A 77 -10.73 7.81 19.32
C ALA A 77 -11.84 8.67 19.91
N ASP A 78 -12.11 8.51 21.21
CA ASP A 78 -13.22 9.18 21.89
C ASP A 78 -13.20 10.69 21.60
N ASN A 79 -14.32 11.23 21.08
CA ASN A 79 -14.52 12.63 20.68
C ASN A 79 -13.64 13.20 19.54
N GLU A 80 -12.77 12.41 18.90
CA GLU A 80 -11.87 12.91 17.84
C GLU A 80 -12.28 12.49 16.42
N GLY A 81 -13.14 11.48 16.30
CA GLY A 81 -13.70 11.03 15.03
C GLY A 81 -13.25 9.64 14.62
N ASN A 82 -13.65 9.25 13.41
CA ASN A 82 -13.46 7.91 12.89
C ASN A 82 -12.43 7.86 11.76
N VAL A 83 -11.57 6.84 11.77
CA VAL A 83 -10.63 6.53 10.69
C VAL A 83 -10.87 5.10 10.21
N PHE A 84 -11.09 4.95 8.91
CA PHE A 84 -11.12 3.64 8.27
C PHE A 84 -9.73 3.27 7.77
N LEU A 85 -9.22 2.14 8.22
CA LEU A 85 -8.00 1.49 7.74
C LEU A 85 -8.38 0.36 6.77
N SER A 86 -7.69 0.31 5.64
CA SER A 86 -7.69 -0.83 4.73
C SER A 86 -6.25 -1.18 4.42
N VAL A 87 -5.87 -2.44 4.61
CA VAL A 87 -4.58 -2.94 4.17
C VAL A 87 -4.81 -4.15 3.30
N VAL A 88 -4.32 -4.07 2.07
CA VAL A 88 -4.28 -5.20 1.13
C VAL A 88 -2.83 -5.65 1.07
N HIS A 89 -2.58 -6.92 1.33
CA HIS A 89 -1.24 -7.51 1.38
C HIS A 89 -1.11 -8.65 0.37
N TYR A 90 0.05 -8.73 -0.24
CA TYR A 90 0.49 -9.86 -1.02
C TYR A 90 1.78 -10.37 -0.43
N ASN A 91 1.76 -11.65 -0.05
CA ASN A 91 2.93 -12.31 0.53
C ASN A 91 3.91 -12.83 -0.55
N ASP A 92 3.52 -12.74 -1.82
CA ASP A 92 4.23 -13.31 -2.97
C ASP A 92 4.52 -12.26 -4.06
N THR A 93 4.97 -12.74 -5.22
CA THR A 93 5.26 -11.89 -6.38
C THR A 93 4.01 -11.40 -7.14
N LYS A 94 2.78 -11.74 -6.73
CA LYS A 94 1.52 -11.39 -7.42
C LYS A 94 1.01 -10.03 -6.99
N VAL A 95 1.92 -9.07 -6.95
CA VAL A 95 1.59 -7.72 -6.50
C VAL A 95 0.90 -6.96 -7.62
N ASP A 96 -0.40 -7.17 -7.75
CA ASP A 96 -1.30 -6.43 -8.64
C ASP A 96 -2.18 -5.48 -7.82
N PHE A 97 -1.55 -4.39 -7.37
CA PHE A 97 -2.33 -3.28 -6.82
C PHE A 97 -2.97 -2.49 -7.95
N HIS A 98 -4.30 -2.56 -8.04
CA HIS A 98 -5.04 -1.54 -8.78
C HIS A 98 -5.09 -0.24 -7.98
N ALA A 99 -4.98 0.89 -8.69
CA ALA A 99 -5.08 2.19 -8.06
C ALA A 99 -6.48 2.37 -7.45
N PRO A 100 -6.61 2.79 -6.17
CA PRO A 100 -7.91 2.91 -5.48
C PRO A 100 -8.96 3.71 -6.26
N GLU A 101 -8.53 4.74 -7.00
CA GLU A 101 -9.38 5.56 -7.84
C GLU A 101 -10.10 4.76 -8.95
N ALA A 102 -9.54 3.66 -9.44
CA ALA A 102 -10.17 2.85 -10.49
C ALA A 102 -11.42 2.13 -9.96
N CYS A 103 -11.33 1.53 -8.77
CA CYS A 103 -12.45 0.87 -8.12
C CYS A 103 -13.51 1.88 -7.67
N ILE A 104 -13.09 3.00 -7.08
CA ILE A 104 -13.99 4.04 -6.57
C ILE A 104 -14.67 4.80 -7.71
N GLY A 105 -13.93 5.14 -8.77
CA GLY A 105 -14.46 5.75 -9.99
C GLY A 105 -15.40 4.81 -10.75
N GLY A 106 -15.12 3.51 -10.77
CA GLY A 106 -16.01 2.48 -11.32
C GLY A 106 -17.38 2.41 -10.64
N ARG A 107 -17.49 2.88 -9.38
CA ARG A 107 -18.76 3.06 -8.66
C ARG A 107 -19.47 4.39 -8.97
N GLY A 108 -18.97 5.17 -9.92
CA GLY A 108 -19.53 6.46 -10.34
C GLY A 108 -19.19 7.64 -9.41
N PHE A 109 -18.25 7.48 -8.48
CA PHE A 109 -17.86 8.55 -7.56
C PHE A 109 -16.83 9.49 -8.18
N LYS A 110 -16.98 10.79 -7.94
CA LYS A 110 -15.99 11.78 -8.39
C LYS A 110 -14.78 11.72 -7.48
N THR A 111 -13.60 11.54 -8.06
CA THR A 111 -12.33 11.46 -7.33
C THR A 111 -11.36 12.53 -7.79
N GLN A 112 -10.77 13.26 -6.86
CA GLN A 112 -9.62 14.14 -7.12
C GLN A 112 -8.40 13.58 -6.42
N LYS A 113 -7.36 13.23 -7.19
CA LYS A 113 -6.10 12.67 -6.68
C LYS A 113 -4.95 13.64 -6.85
N THR A 114 -4.15 13.79 -5.80
CA THR A 114 -2.86 14.50 -5.80
C THR A 114 -1.84 13.70 -4.97
N THR A 115 -0.60 14.20 -4.90
CA THR A 115 0.43 13.66 -4.00
C THR A 115 0.70 14.67 -2.89
N GLU A 116 1.01 14.18 -1.69
CA GLU A 116 1.35 15.00 -0.53
C GLU A 116 2.54 14.39 0.24
N ILE A 117 3.45 15.24 0.71
CA ILE A 117 4.54 14.81 1.60
C ILE A 117 4.09 15.11 3.03
N LEU A 118 3.98 14.07 3.84
CA LEU A 118 3.64 14.17 5.27
C LEU A 118 4.91 14.07 6.10
N SER A 119 5.09 15.01 7.02
CA SER A 119 6.07 14.91 8.11
C SER A 119 5.40 14.25 9.30
N LEU A 120 5.87 13.07 9.68
CA LEU A 120 5.33 12.27 10.77
C LEU A 120 6.34 12.19 11.92
N PHE A 121 5.84 12.30 13.15
CA PHE A 121 6.59 12.01 14.36
C PHE A 121 6.18 10.63 14.86
N SER A 122 7.02 9.63 14.61
CA SER A 122 6.81 8.27 15.06
C SER A 122 7.90 7.93 16.07
N ASP A 123 7.47 7.59 17.29
CA ASP A 123 8.28 7.40 18.49
C ASP A 123 9.17 8.62 18.84
N ILE A 124 10.31 8.77 18.16
CA ILE A 124 11.37 9.76 18.45
C ILE A 124 12.04 10.30 17.17
N HIS A 125 11.68 9.79 16.00
CA HIS A 125 12.28 10.18 14.73
C HIS A 125 11.27 10.85 13.83
N GLN A 126 11.61 12.06 13.38
CA GLN A 126 10.87 12.71 12.31
C GLN A 126 11.15 11.97 11.00
N ARG A 127 10.08 11.57 10.31
CA ARG A 127 10.17 10.90 9.01
C ARG A 127 9.22 11.57 8.04
N THR A 128 9.65 11.66 6.79
CA THR A 128 8.78 12.12 5.70
C THR A 128 8.32 10.93 4.88
N ILE A 129 7.04 10.88 4.58
CA ILE A 129 6.46 9.90 3.67
C ILE A 129 5.69 10.61 2.57
N GLU A 130 5.79 10.10 1.35
CA GLU A 130 4.97 10.56 0.24
C GLU A 130 3.70 9.71 0.18
N VAL A 131 2.53 10.34 0.26
CA VAL A 131 1.23 9.67 0.17
C VAL A 131 0.44 10.19 -1.03
N ALA A 132 -0.39 9.33 -1.60
CA ALA A 132 -1.42 9.76 -2.53
C ALA A 132 -2.60 10.30 -1.70
N LYS A 133 -2.95 11.56 -1.93
CA LYS A 133 -4.14 12.20 -1.38
C LYS A 133 -5.28 12.06 -2.37
N MET A 134 -6.43 11.61 -1.89
CA MET A 134 -7.62 11.49 -2.70
C MET A 134 -8.83 12.03 -1.95
N VAL A 135 -9.59 12.91 -2.60
CA VAL A 135 -10.91 13.34 -2.15
C VAL A 135 -11.95 12.65 -3.01
N THR A 136 -12.87 11.92 -2.38
CA THR A 136 -13.97 11.23 -3.05
C THR A 136 -15.29 11.90 -2.68
N THR A 137 -16.10 12.26 -3.66
CA THR A 137 -17.43 12.86 -3.45
C THR A 137 -18.53 11.85 -3.77
N ARG A 138 -19.43 11.64 -2.80
CA ARG A 138 -20.62 10.79 -2.89
C ARG A 138 -21.87 11.60 -2.57
N SER A 139 -23.05 11.03 -2.81
CA SER A 139 -24.33 11.65 -2.40
C SER A 139 -24.43 11.87 -0.89
N THR A 140 -23.76 11.03 -0.10
CA THR A 140 -23.79 11.05 1.37
C THR A 140 -22.70 11.92 2.00
N GLY A 141 -21.82 12.54 1.22
CA GLY A 141 -20.72 13.37 1.73
C GLY A 141 -19.40 13.18 0.97
N GLN A 142 -18.33 13.78 1.50
CA GLN A 142 -16.98 13.62 0.97
C GLN A 142 -16.12 12.76 1.91
N THR A 143 -15.09 12.14 1.35
CA THR A 143 -14.12 11.35 2.10
C THR A 143 -12.71 11.80 1.72
N LEU A 144 -11.90 12.12 2.71
CA LEU A 144 -10.47 12.32 2.55
C LEU A 144 -9.77 10.98 2.73
N THR A 145 -8.94 10.59 1.78
CA THR A 145 -8.18 9.34 1.78
C THR A 145 -6.70 9.64 1.57
N TYR A 146 -5.86 9.01 2.39
CA TYR A 146 -4.43 8.84 2.12
C TYR A 146 -4.14 7.38 1.84
N TYR A 147 -3.33 7.12 0.81
CA TYR A 147 -2.80 5.78 0.58
C TYR A 147 -1.34 5.81 0.15
N PHE A 148 -0.64 4.72 0.46
CA PHE A 148 0.76 4.51 0.11
C PHE A 148 1.04 3.02 0.06
N PHE A 149 2.17 2.67 -0.55
CA PHE A 149 2.65 1.30 -0.63
C PHE A 149 3.80 1.06 0.33
N LYS A 150 3.94 -0.19 0.76
CA LYS A 150 5.06 -0.71 1.55
C LYS A 150 5.63 -1.95 0.86
N ALA A 151 6.95 -2.01 0.70
CA ALA A 151 7.67 -3.17 0.16
C ALA A 151 9.10 -3.21 0.69
N GLY A 152 9.39 -4.11 1.64
CA GLY A 152 10.68 -4.10 2.37
C GLY A 152 10.97 -2.70 2.94
N PRO A 153 12.11 -2.05 2.64
CA PRO A 153 12.41 -0.71 3.16
C PRO A 153 11.59 0.42 2.49
N PHE A 154 10.94 0.17 1.36
CA PHE A 154 10.21 1.20 0.61
C PHE A 154 8.87 1.55 1.26
N ILE A 155 8.62 2.86 1.44
CA ILE A 155 7.32 3.43 1.80
C ILE A 155 7.06 4.63 0.90
N GLY A 156 5.96 4.63 0.15
CA GLY A 156 5.60 5.78 -0.69
C GLY A 156 4.42 5.55 -1.63
N SER A 157 3.98 6.62 -2.31
CA SER A 157 2.78 6.61 -3.16
C SER A 157 3.01 6.14 -4.60
N ASN A 158 4.28 6.04 -5.02
CA ASN A 158 4.64 5.76 -6.40
C ASN A 158 4.67 4.24 -6.70
N TYR A 159 3.75 3.81 -7.57
CA TYR A 159 3.60 2.41 -7.98
C TYR A 159 4.85 1.83 -8.65
N ILE A 160 5.52 2.58 -9.54
CA ILE A 160 6.70 2.09 -10.24
C ILE A 160 7.87 1.90 -9.28
N LYS A 161 8.08 2.85 -8.35
CA LYS A 161 9.12 2.71 -7.31
C LYS A 161 8.85 1.48 -6.43
N MET A 162 7.60 1.25 -6.03
CA MET A 162 7.21 0.06 -5.29
C MET A 162 7.54 -1.24 -6.06
N ARG A 163 7.19 -1.33 -7.35
CA ARG A 163 7.51 -2.51 -8.18
C ARG A 163 9.02 -2.73 -8.33
N LEU A 164 9.79 -1.66 -8.50
CA LEU A 164 11.26 -1.74 -8.54
C LEU A 164 11.84 -2.17 -7.18
N SER A 165 11.27 -1.70 -6.07
CA SER A 165 11.66 -2.13 -4.72
C SER A 165 11.39 -3.61 -4.51
N ILE A 166 10.23 -4.14 -4.90
CA ILE A 166 9.94 -5.59 -4.82
C ILE A 166 10.94 -6.39 -5.64
N ALA A 167 11.23 -5.98 -6.88
CA ALA A 167 12.20 -6.65 -7.73
C ALA A 167 13.62 -6.64 -7.10
N SER A 168 14.02 -5.51 -6.52
CA SER A 168 15.31 -5.38 -5.82
C SER A 168 15.36 -6.24 -4.55
N ASN A 169 14.30 -6.22 -3.75
CA ASN A 169 14.20 -6.98 -2.50
C ASN A 169 14.22 -8.49 -2.76
N LYS A 170 13.60 -8.94 -3.86
CA LYS A 170 13.65 -10.35 -4.28
C LYS A 170 15.09 -10.83 -4.48
N LEU A 171 15.89 -10.03 -5.19
CA LEU A 171 17.28 -10.38 -5.51
C LEU A 171 18.21 -10.26 -4.29
N ALA A 172 17.97 -9.29 -3.41
CA ALA A 172 18.87 -8.98 -2.30
C ALA A 172 18.53 -9.75 -1.00
N MET A 173 17.24 -9.99 -0.74
CA MET A 173 16.73 -10.45 0.56
C MET A 173 15.71 -11.58 0.46
N ASN A 174 15.36 -12.02 -0.76
CA ASN A 174 14.27 -12.97 -1.01
C ASN A 174 12.92 -12.52 -0.40
N ASP A 175 12.70 -11.20 -0.30
CA ASP A 175 11.44 -10.62 0.16
C ASP A 175 10.69 -10.03 -1.05
N THR A 176 9.51 -10.57 -1.33
CA THR A 176 8.66 -10.17 -2.46
C THR A 176 7.38 -9.47 -2.01
N ARG A 177 7.21 -9.29 -0.69
CA ARG A 177 5.96 -8.84 -0.11
C ARG A 177 5.68 -7.39 -0.49
N GLY A 178 4.41 -7.11 -0.69
CA GLY A 178 3.91 -5.79 -1.01
C GLY A 178 2.61 -5.51 -0.29
N SER A 179 2.43 -4.29 0.20
CA SER A 179 1.18 -3.85 0.84
C SER A 179 0.70 -2.52 0.28
N LEU A 180 -0.61 -2.37 0.11
CA LEU A 180 -1.29 -1.10 -0.09
C LEU A 180 -2.01 -0.73 1.20
N ILE A 181 -1.58 0.35 1.83
CA ILE A 181 -2.17 0.88 3.04
C ILE A 181 -3.03 2.08 2.66
N ARG A 182 -4.30 2.07 3.07
CA ARG A 182 -5.25 3.16 2.88
C ARG A 182 -5.86 3.56 4.21
N ILE A 183 -5.79 4.84 4.54
CA ILE A 183 -6.53 5.45 5.66
C ILE A 183 -7.49 6.49 5.12
N SER A 184 -8.70 6.56 5.69
CA SER A 184 -9.70 7.53 5.25
C SER A 184 -10.60 8.00 6.37
N THR A 185 -11.07 9.24 6.27
CA THR A 185 -12.05 9.82 7.18
C THR A 185 -13.06 10.67 6.42
N THR A 186 -14.18 10.98 7.07
CA THR A 186 -15.21 11.85 6.52
C THR A 186 -14.68 13.27 6.37
N LEU A 187 -14.97 13.88 5.22
CA LEU A 187 -14.61 15.26 4.91
C LEU A 187 -15.89 16.10 4.83
N THR A 188 -16.02 17.07 5.73
CA THR A 188 -17.11 18.05 5.74
C THR A 188 -16.55 19.44 5.38
N PRO A 189 -17.34 20.31 4.72
CA PRO A 189 -16.89 21.66 4.39
C PRO A 189 -16.39 22.41 5.64
N GLY A 190 -15.19 22.98 5.56
CA GLY A 190 -14.57 23.74 6.66
C GLY A 190 -13.84 22.88 7.71
N ASN A 191 -13.80 21.56 7.54
CA ASN A 191 -13.11 20.62 8.43
C ASN A 191 -11.89 19.95 7.77
N GLU A 192 -11.36 20.52 6.70
CA GLU A 192 -10.27 19.93 5.92
C GLU A 192 -9.00 19.79 6.76
N LEU A 193 -8.70 20.79 7.60
CA LEU A 193 -7.55 20.79 8.48
C LEU A 193 -7.68 19.75 9.59
N ALA A 194 -8.84 19.64 10.24
CA ALA A 194 -9.00 18.66 11.31
C ALA A 194 -9.08 17.23 10.75
N ALA A 195 -9.72 17.00 9.59
CA ALA A 195 -9.68 15.70 8.90
C ALA A 195 -8.24 15.29 8.54
N LYS A 196 -7.42 16.22 8.04
CA LYS A 196 -6.00 15.98 7.77
C LYS A 196 -5.22 15.65 9.05
N SER A 197 -5.38 16.47 10.10
CA SER A 197 -4.71 16.25 11.39
C SER A 197 -5.11 14.92 12.02
N LEU A 198 -6.38 14.52 11.88
CA LEU A 198 -6.89 13.23 12.35
C LEU A 198 -6.18 12.06 11.67
N LEU A 199 -6.07 12.09 10.34
CA LEU A 199 -5.37 11.05 9.58
C LEU A 199 -3.88 11.02 9.88
N ILE A 200 -3.22 12.18 10.04
CA ILE A 200 -1.81 12.25 10.41
C ILE A 200 -1.60 11.64 11.79
N ASN A 201 -2.40 12.03 12.79
CA ASN A 201 -2.30 11.49 14.15
C ASN A 201 -2.48 9.97 14.17
N PHE A 202 -3.49 9.44 13.47
CA PHE A 202 -3.67 8.00 13.36
C PHE A 202 -2.46 7.33 12.68
N LEU A 203 -1.95 7.92 11.60
CA LEU A 203 -0.85 7.36 10.83
C LEU A 203 0.46 7.32 11.62
N GLU A 204 0.75 8.33 12.44
CA GLU A 204 1.91 8.35 13.35
C GLU A 204 1.90 7.16 14.31
N ASN A 205 0.72 6.80 14.81
CA ASN A 205 0.55 5.66 15.71
C ASN A 205 0.52 4.31 14.96
N LEU A 206 0.05 4.28 13.70
CA LEU A 206 -0.02 3.08 12.87
C LEU A 206 1.35 2.68 12.30
N LEU A 207 2.20 3.65 11.94
CA LEU A 207 3.41 3.43 11.16
C LEU A 207 4.39 2.40 11.78
N PRO A 208 4.63 2.36 13.11
CA PRO A 208 5.48 1.32 13.72
C PRO A 208 4.99 -0.11 13.43
N TYR A 209 3.68 -0.33 13.43
CA TYR A 209 3.09 -1.64 13.15
C TYR A 209 3.21 -2.02 11.67
N VAL A 210 3.03 -1.05 10.77
CA VAL A 210 3.24 -1.25 9.32
C VAL A 210 4.69 -1.59 9.01
N GLN A 211 5.64 -0.98 9.70
CA GLN A 211 7.06 -1.24 9.47
C GLN A 211 7.54 -2.57 10.03
N LYS A 212 6.97 -2.99 11.16
CA LYS A 212 7.33 -4.25 11.81
C LYS A 212 6.68 -5.47 11.15
N SER A 213 5.44 -5.33 10.69
CA SER A 213 4.61 -6.46 10.26
C SER A 213 4.58 -6.67 8.74
N LEU A 214 4.91 -5.63 7.95
CA LEU A 214 4.80 -5.64 6.48
C LEU A 214 6.12 -5.29 5.80
#